data_AF-A0A143C877-F1
#
_entry.id   AF-A0A143C877-F1
#
_cell.length_a   1.000
_cell.length_b   1.000
_cell.length_c   1.000
_cell.angle_alpha   90.00
_cell.angle_beta   90.00
_cell.angle_gamma   90.00
#
_symmetry.space_group_name_H-M   'P 1'
#
loop_
_entity.id
_entity.type
_entity.pdbx_description
1 polymer ?
#
loop_
_entity_poly.entity_id
_entity_poly.type
_entity_poly.pdbx_seq_one_letter_code
_entity_poly.pdbx_strand_id
1 'polypeptide(L)'
;MTESTTCVVCDRTAETRTCVSCQARLRGLLAQIPEQYVFLAMSRQREQRGGDGRSSTRLHAPLPGRLDTLNLVGPYARQSVTDAEDQIGEAPVLAVLETWCQVVTEERRLTPVRTHVSTLTNRLLTHLGWICDQVWVVDFELELRELMRAVKAITRTDPRRVPLPVPCPSCEMLTLVREDHSGWAAECVLCSSVKLDERDYQQLVREAYQAVSKPQEA
;
A
#
# COMPACT_ATOMS: atom_id res chain seq x y z
N MET A 1 38.32 -16.42 -2.99
CA MET A 1 38.03 -15.03 -2.57
C MET A 1 36.74 -14.66 -3.27
N THR A 2 35.63 -14.59 -2.53
CA THR A 2 34.34 -14.14 -3.09
C THR A 2 34.42 -12.63 -3.25
N GLU A 3 34.33 -12.14 -4.49
CA GLU A 3 34.18 -10.71 -4.75
C GLU A 3 32.85 -10.27 -4.14
N SER A 4 32.92 -9.40 -3.14
CA SER A 4 31.73 -8.79 -2.54
C SER A 4 31.07 -7.89 -3.58
N THR A 5 29.82 -8.16 -3.92
CA THR A 5 29.02 -7.32 -4.82
C THR A 5 28.07 -6.44 -4.00
N THR A 6 27.47 -5.42 -4.61
CA THR A 6 26.42 -4.60 -3.99
C THR A 6 25.05 -5.05 -4.47
N CYS A 7 24.08 -5.05 -3.56
CA CYS A 7 22.69 -5.39 -3.85
C CYS A 7 22.05 -4.31 -4.72
N VAL A 8 21.59 -4.67 -5.92
CA VAL A 8 21.03 -3.71 -6.89
C VAL A 8 19.72 -3.02 -6.44
N VAL A 9 19.08 -3.54 -5.39
CA VAL A 9 17.80 -3.03 -4.86
C VAL A 9 17.99 -2.06 -3.69
N CYS A 10 19.09 -2.16 -2.93
CA CYS A 10 19.28 -1.39 -1.69
C CYS A 10 20.72 -0.98 -1.38
N ASP A 11 21.64 -1.21 -2.31
CA ASP A 11 23.06 -0.86 -2.28
C ASP A 11 23.89 -1.44 -1.11
N ARG A 12 23.31 -2.35 -0.31
CA ARG A 12 24.03 -3.06 0.75
C ARG A 12 24.95 -4.13 0.18
N THR A 13 26.06 -4.41 0.87
CA THR A 13 26.97 -5.51 0.52
C THR A 13 26.23 -6.85 0.46
N ALA A 14 26.48 -7.63 -0.58
CA ALA A 14 25.84 -8.91 -0.85
C ALA A 14 26.80 -9.88 -1.56
N GLU A 15 26.52 -11.18 -1.44
CA GLU A 15 27.24 -12.23 -2.16
C GLU A 15 26.64 -12.48 -3.56
N THR A 16 25.38 -12.11 -3.76
CA THR A 16 24.63 -12.23 -5.01
C THR A 16 24.06 -10.88 -5.42
N ARG A 17 23.41 -10.83 -6.60
CA ARG A 17 22.81 -9.60 -7.15
C ARG A 17 21.80 -8.93 -6.20
N THR A 18 21.07 -9.73 -5.43
CA THR A 18 20.06 -9.26 -4.47
C THR A 18 20.32 -9.84 -3.07
N CYS A 19 20.44 -8.99 -2.06
CA CYS A 19 20.70 -9.44 -0.68
C CYS A 19 19.53 -10.23 -0.07
N VAL A 20 19.82 -11.09 0.91
CA VAL A 20 18.84 -11.96 1.60
C VAL A 20 17.62 -11.18 2.12
N SER A 21 17.83 -9.96 2.64
CA SER A 21 16.75 -9.11 3.14
C SER A 21 15.79 -8.66 2.03
N CYS A 22 16.31 -8.26 0.87
CA CYS A 22 15.46 -7.88 -0.28
C CYS A 22 14.72 -9.09 -0.86
N GLN A 23 15.38 -10.26 -0.93
CA GLN A 23 14.71 -11.50 -1.35
C GLN A 23 13.56 -11.89 -0.39
N ALA A 24 13.79 -11.77 0.93
CA ALA A 24 12.77 -12.03 1.93
C ALA A 24 11.61 -11.04 1.82
N ARG A 25 11.89 -9.75 1.55
CA ARG A 25 10.86 -8.72 1.31
C ARG A 25 10.01 -9.05 0.09
N LEU A 26 10.63 -9.37 -1.05
CA LEU A 26 9.92 -9.78 -2.27
C LEU A 26 9.03 -11.01 -2.04
N ARG A 27 9.56 -12.02 -1.33
CA ARG A 27 8.78 -13.21 -0.93
C ARG A 27 7.57 -12.81 -0.09
N GLY A 28 7.77 -11.93 0.89
CA GLY A 28 6.70 -11.42 1.74
C GLY A 28 5.63 -10.65 0.97
N LEU A 29 6.02 -9.81 0.00
CA LEU A 29 5.08 -9.10 -0.87
C LEU A 29 4.25 -10.08 -1.69
N LEU A 30 4.89 -10.99 -2.43
CA LEU A 30 4.20 -11.99 -3.26
C LEU A 30 3.25 -12.89 -2.46
N ALA A 31 3.66 -13.29 -1.25
CA ALA A 31 2.83 -14.12 -0.38
C ALA A 31 1.58 -13.40 0.14
N GLN A 32 1.63 -12.08 0.31
CA GLN A 32 0.49 -11.27 0.79
C GLN A 32 -0.54 -10.98 -0.31
N ILE A 33 -0.13 -10.93 -1.58
CA ILE A 33 -0.99 -10.49 -2.69
C ILE A 33 -2.32 -11.25 -2.78
N PRO A 34 -2.39 -12.60 -2.68
CA PRO A 34 -3.67 -13.31 -2.83
C PRO A 34 -4.71 -12.91 -1.78
N GLU A 35 -4.30 -12.78 -0.52
CA GLU A 35 -5.19 -12.36 0.57
C GLU A 35 -5.63 -10.90 0.38
N GLN A 36 -4.67 -10.03 0.07
CA GLN A 36 -4.91 -8.61 -0.16
C GLN A 36 -5.82 -8.35 -1.36
N TYR A 37 -5.72 -9.19 -2.39
CA TYR A 37 -6.63 -9.16 -3.54
C TYR A 37 -8.07 -9.52 -3.15
N VAL A 38 -8.28 -10.46 -2.22
CA VAL A 38 -9.62 -10.77 -1.68
C VAL A 38 -10.18 -9.57 -0.93
N PHE A 39 -9.40 -8.95 -0.04
CA PHE A 39 -9.84 -7.74 0.67
C PHE A 39 -10.15 -6.59 -0.29
N LEU A 40 -9.34 -6.42 -1.34
CA LEU A 40 -9.57 -5.44 -2.39
C LEU A 40 -10.90 -5.72 -3.10
N ALA A 41 -11.17 -6.96 -3.48
CA ALA A 41 -12.43 -7.35 -4.11
C ALA A 41 -13.65 -7.14 -3.19
N MET A 42 -13.48 -7.28 -1.87
CA MET A 42 -14.53 -6.97 -0.88
C MET A 42 -14.71 -5.45 -0.67
N SER A 43 -13.69 -4.65 -0.95
CA SER A 43 -13.68 -3.18 -0.82
C SER A 43 -14.34 -2.45 -2.00
N ARG A 44 -15.22 -3.12 -2.74
CA ARG A 44 -15.97 -2.54 -3.88
C ARG A 44 -17.07 -1.58 -3.45
N GLN A 45 -17.49 -1.66 -2.19
CA GLN A 45 -18.55 -0.83 -1.65
C GLN A 45 -18.16 0.65 -1.73
N ARG A 46 -19.14 1.49 -2.09
CA ARG A 46 -18.96 2.94 -2.04
C ARG A 46 -18.80 3.38 -0.59
N GLU A 47 -17.84 4.25 -0.32
CA GLU A 47 -17.85 5.00 0.93
C GLU A 47 -19.07 5.93 0.90
N GLN A 48 -20.14 5.54 1.62
CA GLN A 48 -21.25 6.44 1.90
C GLN A 48 -20.74 7.49 2.88
N ARG A 49 -20.25 8.62 2.37
CA ARG A 49 -20.25 9.85 3.18
C ARG A 49 -21.72 10.17 3.45
N GLY A 50 -22.11 10.19 4.72
CA GLY A 50 -23.45 10.57 5.16
C GLY A 50 -23.83 11.91 4.54
N GLY A 51 -24.61 11.86 3.48
CA GLY A 51 -25.14 13.00 2.76
C GLY A 51 -26.64 12.92 2.86
N ASP A 52 -27.21 13.77 3.72
CA ASP A 52 -28.64 13.99 3.78
C ASP A 52 -29.16 14.41 2.42
N GLY A 53 -30.10 13.63 1.89
CA GLY A 53 -31.17 14.13 1.03
C GLY A 53 -30.81 14.68 -0.36
N ARG A 54 -31.15 13.88 -1.38
CA ARG A 54 -31.73 14.33 -2.68
C ARG A 54 -30.99 15.46 -3.41
N SER A 55 -29.99 15.09 -4.21
CA SER A 55 -29.66 15.86 -5.42
C SER A 55 -30.24 15.12 -6.63
N SER A 56 -31.37 15.62 -7.16
CA SER A 56 -32.09 15.09 -8.33
C SER A 56 -31.52 15.55 -9.68
N THR A 57 -30.25 15.98 -9.72
CA THR A 57 -29.63 16.62 -10.89
C THR A 57 -28.41 15.86 -11.44
N ARG A 58 -28.19 14.60 -11.04
CA ARG A 58 -27.10 13.80 -11.64
C ARG A 58 -27.57 13.21 -12.97
N LEU A 59 -27.08 13.79 -14.07
CA LEU A 59 -27.23 13.31 -15.46
C LEU A 59 -26.61 11.92 -15.71
N HIS A 60 -25.75 11.45 -14.80
CA HIS A 60 -25.08 10.15 -14.92
C HIS A 60 -25.39 9.26 -13.72
N ALA A 61 -25.68 7.99 -14.02
CA ALA A 61 -25.84 6.96 -13.01
C ALA A 61 -24.56 6.87 -12.15
N PRO A 62 -24.68 6.73 -10.83
CA PRO A 62 -23.53 6.51 -9.97
C PRO A 62 -22.76 5.26 -10.39
N LEU A 63 -21.43 5.37 -10.59
CA LEU A 63 -20.51 4.23 -10.77
C LEU A 63 -20.78 3.08 -9.76
N PRO A 64 -20.70 1.81 -10.14
CA PRO A 64 -21.11 0.68 -9.29
C PRO A 64 -20.24 0.47 -8.03
N GLY A 65 -19.11 1.17 -7.90
CA GLY A 65 -18.20 1.05 -6.76
C GLY A 65 -17.20 2.20 -6.72
N ARG A 66 -16.18 2.06 -5.86
CA ARG A 66 -15.03 2.99 -5.87
C ARG A 66 -14.17 2.77 -7.11
N LEU A 67 -13.77 3.86 -7.77
CA LEU A 67 -13.05 3.80 -9.05
C LEU A 67 -11.66 3.17 -8.88
N ASP A 68 -10.95 3.47 -7.79
CA ASP A 68 -9.64 2.91 -7.46
C ASP A 68 -9.68 1.38 -7.29
N THR A 69 -10.67 0.87 -6.55
CA THR A 69 -10.90 -0.58 -6.41
C THR A 69 -11.23 -1.21 -7.75
N LEU A 70 -12.12 -0.58 -8.53
CA LEU A 70 -12.53 -1.11 -9.83
C LEU A 70 -11.40 -1.09 -10.85
N ASN A 71 -10.50 -0.10 -10.78
CA ASN A 71 -9.31 -0.05 -11.61
C ASN A 71 -8.39 -1.24 -11.31
N LEU A 72 -8.03 -1.46 -10.02
CA LEU A 72 -7.10 -2.52 -9.65
C LEU A 72 -7.64 -3.96 -9.83
N VAL A 73 -8.96 -4.16 -9.71
CA VAL A 73 -9.63 -5.47 -9.89
C VAL A 73 -10.17 -5.64 -11.31
N GLY A 74 -10.20 -4.56 -12.09
CA GLY A 74 -10.85 -4.49 -13.38
C GLY A 74 -10.18 -5.34 -14.46
N PRO A 75 -10.87 -5.57 -15.58
CA PRO A 75 -10.24 -6.13 -16.76
C PRO A 75 -9.15 -5.18 -17.27
N TYR A 76 -8.09 -5.75 -17.83
CA TYR A 76 -7.03 -5.02 -18.52
C TYR A 76 -6.95 -5.49 -19.98
N ALA A 77 -6.49 -4.60 -20.85
CA ALA A 77 -6.17 -4.96 -22.22
C ALA A 77 -4.92 -5.86 -22.21
N ARG A 78 -5.00 -7.01 -22.89
CA ARG A 78 -3.86 -7.92 -23.09
C ARG A 78 -2.92 -7.48 -24.21
N GLN A 79 -3.37 -6.52 -25.02
CA GLN A 79 -2.60 -5.96 -26.12
C GLN A 79 -2.07 -4.59 -25.69
N SER A 80 -0.87 -4.25 -26.15
CA SER A 80 -0.33 -2.91 -26.00
C SER A 80 -1.33 -1.92 -26.61
N VAL A 81 -1.90 -1.06 -25.77
CA VAL A 81 -2.76 0.03 -26.23
C VAL A 81 -1.87 0.98 -27.03
N THR A 82 -2.18 1.16 -28.31
CA THR A 82 -1.41 2.03 -29.22
C THR A 82 -1.49 3.49 -28.82
N ASP A 83 -2.55 3.87 -28.11
CA ASP A 83 -2.78 5.21 -27.58
C ASP A 83 -2.67 5.17 -26.04
N ALA A 84 -1.43 5.26 -25.54
CA ALA A 84 -1.12 5.18 -24.11
C ALA A 84 -1.75 6.30 -23.26
N GLU A 85 -2.32 7.33 -23.88
CA GLU A 85 -2.95 8.48 -23.21
C GLU A 85 -4.33 8.16 -22.61
N ASP A 86 -4.96 7.05 -23.02
CA ASP A 86 -6.31 6.67 -22.56
C ASP A 86 -6.34 5.92 -21.22
N GLN A 87 -5.17 5.53 -20.68
CA GLN A 87 -5.10 4.82 -19.40
C GLN A 87 -4.71 5.76 -18.25
N ILE A 88 -5.67 6.05 -17.38
CA ILE A 88 -5.47 6.85 -16.17
C ILE A 88 -5.51 5.93 -14.94
N GLY A 89 -4.44 5.92 -14.14
CA GLY A 89 -4.38 5.24 -12.83
C GLY A 89 -3.35 4.11 -12.75
N GLU A 90 -3.35 3.39 -11.63
CA GLU A 90 -2.42 2.26 -11.43
C GLU A 90 -2.75 1.06 -12.34
N ALA A 91 -1.75 0.25 -12.66
CA ALA A 91 -1.96 -0.98 -13.41
C ALA A 91 -2.78 -2.01 -12.60
N PRO A 92 -3.72 -2.74 -13.21
CA PRO A 92 -4.50 -3.77 -12.51
C PRO A 92 -3.62 -4.89 -11.95
N VAL A 93 -4.01 -5.47 -10.80
CA VAL A 93 -3.22 -6.50 -10.10
C VAL A 93 -2.87 -7.67 -10.99
N LEU A 94 -3.85 -8.18 -11.76
CA LEU A 94 -3.64 -9.28 -12.68
C LEU A 94 -2.71 -8.92 -13.84
N ALA A 95 -2.75 -7.68 -14.32
CA ALA A 95 -1.89 -7.22 -15.42
C ALA A 95 -0.42 -7.25 -15.03
N VAL A 96 -0.08 -6.71 -13.86
CA VAL A 96 1.28 -6.72 -13.31
C VAL A 96 1.77 -8.16 -13.13
N LEU A 97 0.97 -9.00 -12.44
CA LEU A 97 1.35 -10.39 -12.19
C LEU A 97 1.50 -11.23 -13.46
N GLU A 98 0.63 -11.04 -14.45
CA GLU A 98 0.68 -11.76 -15.73
C GLU A 98 1.92 -11.34 -16.52
N THR A 99 2.22 -10.05 -16.60
CA THR A 99 3.40 -9.51 -17.29
C THR A 99 4.68 -10.14 -16.76
N TRP A 100 4.88 -10.13 -15.43
CA TRP A 100 6.06 -10.75 -14.83
C TRP A 100 6.08 -12.28 -14.96
N CYS A 101 4.92 -12.94 -14.90
CA CYS A 101 4.85 -14.38 -15.16
C CYS A 101 5.20 -14.71 -16.62
N GLN A 102 4.85 -13.86 -17.56
CA GLN A 102 5.18 -14.02 -18.97
C GLN A 102 6.68 -13.90 -19.19
N VAL A 103 7.34 -12.87 -18.64
CA VAL A 103 8.81 -12.72 -18.67
C VAL A 103 9.50 -13.98 -18.15
N VAL A 104 9.09 -14.46 -16.97
CA VAL A 104 9.65 -15.70 -16.37
C VAL A 104 9.38 -16.91 -17.26
N THR A 105 8.21 -16.99 -17.88
CA THR A 105 7.82 -18.12 -18.72
C THR A 105 8.62 -18.16 -20.02
N GLU A 106 8.85 -17.02 -20.64
CA GLU A 106 9.63 -16.88 -21.87
C GLU A 106 11.11 -17.16 -21.62
N GLU A 107 11.73 -16.47 -20.66
CA GLU A 107 13.16 -16.62 -20.38
C GLU A 107 13.51 -18.02 -19.87
N ARG A 108 12.62 -18.67 -19.11
CA ARG A 108 12.82 -20.02 -18.59
C ARG A 108 12.19 -21.12 -19.45
N ARG A 109 11.59 -20.78 -20.59
CA ARG A 109 10.92 -21.71 -21.52
C ARG A 109 9.92 -22.64 -20.83
N LEU A 110 9.11 -22.08 -19.95
CA LEU A 110 8.11 -22.82 -19.17
C LEU A 110 6.78 -22.89 -19.92
N THR A 111 5.90 -23.79 -19.49
CA THR A 111 4.52 -23.80 -19.99
C THR A 111 3.72 -22.65 -19.39
N PRO A 112 2.95 -21.88 -20.19
CA PRO A 112 2.08 -20.83 -19.67
C PRO A 112 1.10 -21.36 -18.62
N VAL A 113 0.79 -20.54 -17.63
CA VAL A 113 -0.17 -20.88 -16.57
C VAL A 113 -1.46 -20.07 -16.75
N ARG A 114 -2.54 -20.54 -16.13
CA ARG A 114 -3.82 -19.82 -16.13
C ARG A 114 -3.67 -18.45 -15.44
N THR A 115 -4.25 -17.42 -16.06
CA THR A 115 -4.35 -16.06 -15.50
C THR A 115 -5.27 -16.05 -14.27
N HIS A 116 -4.68 -16.25 -13.10
CA HIS A 116 -5.36 -16.19 -11.80
C HIS A 116 -4.36 -15.77 -10.73
N VAL A 117 -4.75 -14.85 -9.83
CA VAL A 117 -3.84 -14.22 -8.86
C VAL A 117 -2.99 -15.26 -8.11
N SER A 118 -3.61 -16.24 -7.46
CA SER A 118 -2.90 -17.28 -6.69
C SER A 118 -1.97 -18.15 -7.55
N THR A 119 -2.33 -18.39 -8.81
CA THR A 119 -1.54 -19.21 -9.73
C THR A 119 -0.30 -18.45 -10.17
N LEU A 120 -0.46 -17.17 -10.52
CA LEU A 120 0.61 -16.28 -10.93
C LEU A 120 1.57 -15.99 -9.77
N THR A 121 1.07 -15.65 -8.58
CA THR A 121 1.93 -15.42 -7.41
C THR A 121 2.71 -16.67 -7.01
N ASN A 122 2.09 -17.85 -7.04
CA ASN A 122 2.79 -19.10 -6.75
C ASN A 122 3.90 -19.40 -7.77
N ARG A 123 3.64 -19.13 -9.06
CA ARG A 123 4.64 -19.25 -10.13
C ARG A 123 5.84 -18.33 -9.87
N LEU A 124 5.59 -17.06 -9.55
CA LEU A 124 6.64 -16.10 -9.22
C LEU A 124 7.42 -16.51 -7.95
N LEU A 125 6.73 -16.95 -6.90
CA LEU A 125 7.35 -17.45 -5.67
C LEU A 125 8.26 -18.66 -5.92
N THR A 126 7.80 -19.60 -6.74
CA THR A 126 8.56 -20.81 -7.11
C THR A 126 9.86 -20.46 -7.85
N HIS A 127 9.89 -19.33 -8.56
CA HIS A 127 11.04 -18.89 -9.34
C HIS A 127 11.75 -17.68 -8.74
N LEU A 128 11.39 -17.25 -7.52
CA LEU A 128 11.89 -16.02 -6.93
C LEU A 128 13.42 -15.99 -6.80
N GLY A 129 14.05 -17.12 -6.46
CA GLY A 129 15.51 -17.20 -6.40
C GLY A 129 16.16 -16.83 -7.73
N TRP A 130 15.65 -17.41 -8.83
CA TRP A 130 16.11 -17.08 -10.18
C TRP A 130 15.78 -15.63 -10.57
N ILE A 131 14.59 -15.13 -10.22
CA ILE A 131 14.18 -13.73 -10.46
C ILE A 131 15.15 -12.76 -9.80
N CYS A 132 15.60 -13.06 -8.58
CA CYS A 132 16.49 -12.20 -7.81
C CYS A 132 17.89 -12.03 -8.43
N ASP A 133 18.26 -12.90 -9.38
CA ASP A 133 19.52 -12.84 -10.10
C ASP A 133 19.40 -12.12 -11.45
N GLN A 134 18.19 -11.72 -11.87
CA GLN A 134 17.95 -11.09 -13.18
C GLN A 134 18.26 -9.60 -13.22
N VAL A 135 18.53 -9.09 -14.42
CA VAL A 135 18.87 -7.67 -14.64
C VAL A 135 17.72 -6.72 -14.32
N TRP A 136 16.50 -7.17 -14.54
CA TRP A 136 15.25 -6.43 -14.37
C TRP A 136 14.64 -6.57 -12.97
N VAL A 137 15.34 -7.18 -12.00
CA VAL A 137 14.83 -7.39 -10.63
C VAL A 137 14.41 -6.10 -9.93
N VAL A 138 15.05 -4.96 -10.26
CA VAL A 138 14.73 -3.66 -9.67
C VAL A 138 13.34 -3.20 -10.11
N ASP A 139 13.02 -3.34 -11.40
CA ASP A 139 11.71 -2.99 -11.96
C ASP A 139 10.62 -3.89 -11.37
N PHE A 140 10.90 -5.19 -11.27
CA PHE A 140 10.02 -6.16 -10.62
C PHE A 140 9.73 -5.79 -9.16
N GLU A 141 10.75 -5.39 -8.39
CA GLU A 141 10.57 -4.97 -7.00
C GLU A 141 9.75 -3.70 -6.89
N LEU A 142 10.05 -2.71 -7.73
CA LEU A 142 9.38 -1.42 -7.75
C LEU A 142 7.89 -1.60 -8.04
N GLU A 143 7.55 -2.31 -9.11
CA GLU A 143 6.16 -2.54 -9.50
C GLU A 143 5.38 -3.33 -8.44
N LEU A 144 5.97 -4.39 -7.86
CA LEU A 144 5.31 -5.13 -6.78
C LEU A 144 5.09 -4.27 -5.53
N ARG A 145 6.07 -3.42 -5.19
CA ARG A 145 5.97 -2.52 -4.04
C ARG A 145 4.92 -1.45 -4.25
N GLU A 146 4.86 -0.86 -5.44
CA GLU A 146 3.84 0.13 -5.80
C GLU A 146 2.44 -0.48 -5.85
N LEU A 147 2.30 -1.66 -6.46
CA LEU A 147 1.06 -2.42 -6.47
C LEU A 147 0.56 -2.68 -5.05
N MET A 148 1.41 -3.24 -4.19
CA MET A 148 1.04 -3.52 -2.80
C MET A 148 0.69 -2.27 -2.01
N ARG A 149 1.38 -1.15 -2.26
CA ARG A 149 1.05 0.15 -1.64
C ARG A 149 -0.33 0.62 -2.07
N ALA A 150 -0.68 0.54 -3.35
CA ALA A 150 -1.99 0.92 -3.87
C ALA A 150 -3.11 0.04 -3.28
N VAL A 151 -2.90 -1.29 -3.26
CA VAL A 151 -3.86 -2.22 -2.66
C VAL A 151 -4.09 -1.93 -1.18
N LYS A 152 -3.01 -1.81 -0.38
CA LYS A 152 -3.08 -1.53 1.06
C LYS A 152 -3.70 -0.16 1.37
N ALA A 153 -3.50 0.83 0.49
CA ALA A 153 -4.15 2.12 0.64
C ALA A 153 -5.68 2.00 0.55
N ILE A 154 -6.21 1.11 -0.30
CA ILE A 154 -7.65 0.90 -0.45
C ILE A 154 -8.20 -0.01 0.65
N THR A 155 -7.54 -1.13 0.91
CA THR A 155 -8.01 -2.14 1.89
C THR A 155 -7.87 -1.67 3.33
N ARG A 156 -7.07 -0.62 3.58
CA ARG A 156 -6.75 -0.09 4.91
C ARG A 156 -6.18 -1.16 5.86
N THR A 157 -5.53 -2.18 5.31
CA THR A 157 -4.93 -3.25 6.11
C THR A 157 -3.62 -2.84 6.76
N ASP A 158 -2.99 -1.77 6.28
CA ASP A 158 -1.87 -1.15 6.99
C ASP A 158 -2.43 -0.10 7.97
N PRO A 159 -2.10 -0.20 9.27
CA PRO A 159 -2.50 0.80 10.26
C PRO A 159 -2.02 2.17 9.82
N ARG A 160 -2.95 3.10 9.60
CA ARG A 160 -2.58 4.48 9.29
C ARG A 160 -2.34 5.23 10.58
N ARG A 161 -1.27 6.02 10.58
CA ARG A 161 -0.98 6.99 11.64
C ARG A 161 -1.30 8.37 11.13
N VAL A 162 -2.31 9.00 11.70
CA VAL A 162 -2.69 10.39 11.40
C VAL A 162 -2.06 11.29 12.45
N PRO A 163 -1.16 12.22 12.08
CA PRO A 163 -0.59 13.16 13.04
C PRO A 163 -1.69 14.06 13.60
N LEU A 164 -1.62 14.33 14.91
CA LEU A 164 -2.57 15.18 15.62
C LEU A 164 -1.91 16.54 15.93
N PRO A 165 -2.65 17.66 15.79
CA PRO A 165 -2.08 19.01 15.88
C PRO A 165 -1.87 19.48 17.33
N VAL A 166 -1.70 18.56 18.29
CA VAL A 166 -1.63 18.86 19.73
C VAL A 166 -0.33 18.26 20.27
N PRO A 167 0.45 19.00 21.09
CA PRO A 167 1.66 18.47 21.67
C PRO A 167 1.37 17.36 22.67
N CYS A 168 2.30 16.42 22.81
CA CYS A 168 2.24 15.38 23.81
C CYS A 168 2.32 15.99 25.23
N PRO A 169 1.45 15.63 26.18
CA PRO A 169 1.48 16.17 27.53
C PRO A 169 2.73 15.75 28.34
N SER A 170 3.44 14.70 27.91
CA SER A 170 4.63 14.22 28.62
C SER A 170 5.95 14.77 28.08
N CYS A 171 6.07 14.98 26.77
CA CYS A 171 7.32 15.44 26.14
C CYS A 171 7.20 16.78 25.42
N GLU A 172 5.99 17.35 25.37
CA GLU A 172 5.67 18.65 24.76
C GLU A 172 5.93 18.75 23.25
N MET A 173 6.34 17.65 22.59
CA MET A 173 6.56 17.60 21.15
C MET A 173 5.27 17.28 20.37
N LEU A 174 5.19 17.73 19.12
CA LEU A 174 4.11 17.41 18.16
C LEU A 174 4.24 15.99 17.60
N THR A 175 4.16 15.00 18.50
CA THR A 175 4.40 13.58 18.20
C THR A 175 3.20 12.69 18.51
N LEU A 176 2.04 13.29 18.82
CA LEU A 176 0.80 12.56 18.96
C LEU A 176 0.27 12.13 17.58
N VAL A 177 -0.11 10.87 17.48
CA VAL A 177 -0.73 10.28 16.30
C VAL A 177 -2.00 9.53 16.70
N ARG A 178 -2.95 9.45 15.79
CA ARG A 178 -4.06 8.49 15.86
C ARG A 178 -3.73 7.32 14.96
N GLU A 179 -3.64 6.12 15.56
CA GLU A 179 -3.39 4.89 14.82
C GLU A 179 -4.69 4.13 14.59
N ASP A 180 -4.97 3.76 13.34
CA ASP A 180 -6.14 2.94 13.00
C ASP A 180 -6.09 1.62 13.81
N HIS A 181 -7.25 1.23 14.37
CA HIS A 181 -7.43 0.00 15.15
C HIS A 181 -6.66 -0.10 16.49
N SER A 182 -5.97 0.94 16.94
CA SER A 182 -5.21 0.86 18.20
C SER A 182 -6.08 0.88 19.46
N GLY A 183 -7.35 1.31 19.33
CA GLY A 183 -8.28 1.49 20.43
C GLY A 183 -8.09 2.80 21.20
N TRP A 184 -7.08 3.60 20.86
CA TRP A 184 -6.76 4.88 21.49
C TRP A 184 -7.09 6.04 20.55
N ALA A 185 -7.49 7.18 21.11
CA ALA A 185 -7.76 8.37 20.33
C ALA A 185 -6.48 9.10 19.92
N ALA A 186 -5.42 8.99 20.75
CA ALA A 186 -4.09 9.50 20.49
C ALA A 186 -3.01 8.69 21.21
N GLU A 187 -1.88 8.45 20.56
CA GLU A 187 -0.67 7.83 21.14
C GLU A 187 0.55 8.67 20.78
N CYS A 188 1.52 8.77 21.69
CA CYS A 188 2.77 9.47 21.40
C CYS A 188 3.79 8.50 20.77
N VAL A 189 4.37 8.89 19.63
CA VAL A 189 5.39 8.07 18.95
C VAL A 189 6.70 7.98 19.76
N LEU A 190 6.99 8.99 20.59
CA LEU A 190 8.20 9.03 21.43
C LEU A 190 7.97 8.50 22.84
N CYS A 191 6.76 8.66 23.38
CA CYS A 191 6.42 8.26 24.75
C CYS A 191 5.48 7.07 24.70
N SER A 192 6.02 5.86 24.80
CA SER A 192 5.23 4.61 24.74
C SER A 192 4.16 4.47 25.84
N SER A 193 4.31 5.21 26.94
CA SER A 193 3.35 5.27 28.04
C SER A 193 2.17 6.21 27.78
N VAL A 194 2.27 7.13 26.81
CA VAL A 194 1.22 8.11 26.54
C VAL A 194 0.25 7.52 25.53
N LYS A 195 -0.88 7.05 26.06
CA LYS A 195 -2.04 6.59 25.30
C LYS A 195 -3.28 7.25 25.88
N LEU A 196 -3.94 8.06 25.07
CA LEU A 196 -5.10 8.85 25.46
C LEU A 196 -6.35 8.23 24.87
N ASP A 197 -7.37 8.05 25.69
CA ASP A 197 -8.71 7.74 25.20
C ASP A 197 -9.35 9.01 24.59
N GLU A 198 -10.56 8.87 24.04
CA GLU A 198 -11.25 10.00 23.40
C GLU A 198 -11.53 11.15 24.39
N ARG A 199 -11.81 10.84 25.65
CA ARG A 199 -12.13 11.86 26.66
C ARG A 199 -10.88 12.67 27.00
N ASP A 200 -9.77 12.00 27.28
CA ASP A 200 -8.50 12.63 27.65
C ASP A 200 -7.94 13.44 26.49
N TYR A 201 -8.03 12.92 25.27
CA TYR A 201 -7.64 13.64 24.06
C TYR A 201 -8.46 14.92 23.87
N GLN A 202 -9.78 14.85 24.01
CA GLN A 202 -10.66 16.03 23.89
C GLN A 202 -10.39 17.08 24.97
N GLN A 203 -10.04 16.66 26.18
CA GLN A 203 -9.63 17.57 27.24
C GLN A 203 -8.33 18.28 26.86
N LEU A 204 -7.32 17.54 26.40
CA LEU A 204 -6.03 18.10 25.98
C LEU A 204 -6.20 19.11 24.82
N VAL A 205 -7.06 18.81 23.85
CA VAL A 205 -7.38 19.74 22.74
C VAL A 205 -7.99 21.04 23.26
N ARG A 206 -8.92 20.97 24.24
CA ARG A 206 -9.52 22.18 24.83
C ARG A 206 -8.50 23.01 25.58
N GLU A 207 -7.62 22.38 26.35
CA GLU A 207 -6.56 23.06 27.10
C GLU A 207 -5.59 23.78 26.14
N ALA A 208 -5.17 23.11 25.07
CA ALA A 208 -4.34 23.71 24.02
C ALA A 208 -5.04 24.89 23.33
N TYR A 209 -6.32 24.76 23.00
CA TYR A 209 -7.11 25.84 22.39
C TYR A 209 -7.25 27.06 23.31
N GLN A 210 -7.47 26.82 24.62
CA GLN A 210 -7.56 27.89 25.62
C GLN A 210 -6.23 28.62 25.80
N ALA A 211 -5.10 27.90 25.77
CA ALA A 211 -3.77 28.49 25.85
C ALA A 211 -3.47 29.42 24.66
N VAL A 212 -3.91 29.05 23.46
CA VAL A 212 -3.76 29.89 22.25
C VAL A 212 -4.71 31.11 22.28
N SER A 213 -5.91 30.95 22.84
CA SER A 213 -6.96 31.98 22.80
C SER A 213 -6.80 33.08 23.85
N LYS A 214 -6.00 32.87 24.90
CA LYS A 214 -5.70 33.91 25.89
C LYS A 214 -4.41 34.63 25.45
N PRO A 215 -4.49 35.82 24.83
CA PRO A 215 -3.29 36.62 24.59
C PRO A 215 -2.59 36.88 25.92
N GLN A 216 -1.27 36.70 25.97
CA GLN A 216 -0.46 37.17 27.09
C GLN A 216 -0.68 38.67 27.23
N GLU A 217 -1.44 39.09 28.23
CA GLU A 217 -1.44 40.48 28.68
C GLU A 217 -0.01 40.79 29.14
N ALA A 218 0.70 41.55 28.30
CA ALA A 218 2.02 42.09 28.56
C ALA A 218 1.93 43.35 29.43
#